data_AF-A0A2R7KMX0-F1
#
_entry.id   AF-A0A2R7KMX0-F1
#
_cell.length_a   1.000
_cell.length_b   1.000
_cell.length_c   1.000
_cell.angle_alpha   90.00
_cell.angle_beta   90.00
_cell.angle_gamma   90.00
#
_symmetry.space_group_name_H-M   'P 1'
#
loop_
_entity.id
_entity.type
_entity.pdbx_description
1 polymer ?
#
loop_
_entity_poly.entity_id
_entity_poly.type
_entity_poly.pdbx_seq_one_letter_code
_entity_poly.pdbx_strand_id
1 'polypeptide(L)'
;QILFNAFSKGGTSLYSDADFQSATNAAGAVAAGGVGNYNSTQLDKFLTGKQLGVGPYIGERTQGFNGSATPKDLETALQLIYGYFTEPRKDEEIFKGLIANAKSGLANRGDDPNKVFSDTVNAVLSNYNIRRTGPSLEKINQIDLDKALRIYKERFADASGLTFTFVGSIDEATIKPLLEKYVGSLPSNGRQEEARDLGIHIPEGKISKTVYKGTEQKSTVYMVFSGPFDYSYENDVKMEALKETLEIRMLERLREEESGVYTPSVQVSTSKYPQSRFSMVISFGCAPGNVERLIASALDEVKKAGKNGPSMENINKFKAEDRRSRETGLKTNNFWLNYLNGQMINNEPLNQVNDYDAAIGKVTVSSLKDIAAKYLNGDNYIRLVLSPEK
;
A
#
# COMPACT_ATOMS: atom_id res chain seq x y z
N GLN A 1 12.74 16.17 -13.62
CA GLN A 1 12.84 14.77 -13.20
C GLN A 1 11.92 13.93 -14.06
N ILE A 2 12.25 12.65 -14.24
CA ILE A 2 11.43 11.61 -14.87
C ILE A 2 11.18 10.55 -13.80
N LEU A 3 9.92 10.22 -13.56
CA LEU A 3 9.50 9.11 -12.71
C LEU A 3 9.07 7.95 -13.59
N PHE A 4 9.31 6.72 -13.14
CA PHE A 4 8.86 5.56 -13.89
C PHE A 4 8.44 4.39 -13.00
N ASN A 5 7.53 3.60 -13.56
CA ASN A 5 7.12 2.32 -13.02
C ASN A 5 7.08 1.32 -14.18
N ALA A 6 7.43 0.08 -13.88
CA ALA A 6 7.15 -1.06 -14.73
C ALA A 6 6.39 -2.08 -13.90
N PHE A 7 5.38 -2.70 -14.49
CA PHE A 7 4.66 -3.77 -13.84
C PHE A 7 4.23 -4.84 -14.84
N SER A 8 4.18 -6.08 -14.38
CA SER A 8 3.50 -7.20 -15.01
C SER A 8 2.71 -7.95 -13.94
N LYS A 9 1.69 -8.68 -14.36
CA LYS A 9 0.94 -9.55 -13.45
C LYS A 9 1.80 -10.73 -13.01
N GLY A 10 1.58 -11.21 -11.79
CA GLY A 10 2.30 -12.34 -11.21
C GLY A 10 2.50 -12.16 -9.72
N GLY A 11 3.75 -12.04 -9.30
CA GLY A 11 4.13 -11.73 -7.93
C GLY A 11 4.27 -12.96 -7.03
N THR A 12 4.28 -12.71 -5.72
CA THR A 12 4.45 -13.76 -4.69
C THR A 12 3.23 -14.68 -4.56
N SER A 13 2.07 -14.30 -5.11
CA SER A 13 0.86 -15.13 -5.13
C SER A 13 1.05 -16.46 -5.85
N LEU A 14 2.03 -16.55 -6.76
CA LEU A 14 2.34 -17.73 -7.55
C LEU A 14 3.24 -18.75 -6.84
N TYR A 15 3.74 -18.43 -5.65
CA TYR A 15 4.56 -19.34 -4.85
C TYR A 15 3.79 -19.96 -3.70
N SER A 16 4.27 -21.10 -3.23
CA SER A 16 3.74 -21.77 -2.06
C SER A 16 4.00 -20.96 -0.79
N ASP A 17 3.28 -21.29 0.28
CA ASP A 17 3.50 -20.73 1.60
C ASP A 17 4.90 -21.05 2.16
N ALA A 18 5.44 -22.22 1.82
CA ALA A 18 6.80 -22.64 2.19
C ALA A 18 7.90 -21.81 1.51
N ASP A 19 7.63 -21.27 0.31
CA ASP A 19 8.58 -20.42 -0.41
C ASP A 19 8.32 -18.92 -0.23
N PHE A 20 7.21 -18.55 0.43
CA PHE A 20 6.76 -17.16 0.51
C PHE A 20 7.81 -16.21 1.11
N GLN A 21 8.49 -16.62 2.18
CA GLN A 21 9.53 -15.78 2.81
C GLN A 21 10.70 -15.53 1.87
N SER A 22 11.10 -16.51 1.06
CA SER A 22 12.12 -16.32 0.03
C SER A 22 11.58 -15.45 -1.12
N ALA A 23 10.33 -15.66 -1.55
CA ALA A 23 9.70 -14.91 -2.62
C ALA A 23 9.54 -13.42 -2.31
N THR A 24 9.04 -13.08 -1.11
CA THR A 24 8.80 -11.68 -0.72
C THR A 24 10.09 -10.90 -0.44
N ASN A 25 11.20 -11.59 -0.19
CA ASN A 25 12.52 -10.97 0.02
C ASN A 25 13.41 -11.03 -1.24
N ALA A 26 12.97 -11.69 -2.31
CA ALA A 26 13.79 -11.94 -3.50
C ALA A 26 14.31 -10.67 -4.17
N ALA A 27 13.42 -9.70 -4.44
CA ALA A 27 13.80 -8.44 -5.08
C ALA A 27 14.78 -7.63 -4.21
N GLY A 28 14.55 -7.56 -2.90
CA GLY A 28 15.43 -6.87 -1.96
C GLY A 28 16.81 -7.52 -1.84
N ALA A 29 16.87 -8.85 -1.79
CA ALA A 29 18.12 -9.60 -1.73
C ALA A 29 18.98 -9.38 -3.00
N VAL A 30 18.36 -9.42 -4.19
CA VAL A 30 19.06 -9.14 -5.45
C VAL A 30 19.52 -7.69 -5.53
N ALA A 31 18.64 -6.73 -5.23
CA ALA A 31 18.99 -5.31 -5.28
C ALA A 31 20.15 -4.95 -4.33
N ALA A 32 20.19 -5.57 -3.14
CA ALA A 32 21.27 -5.37 -2.20
C ALA A 32 22.62 -5.97 -2.65
N GLY A 33 22.60 -7.00 -3.51
CA GLY A 33 23.81 -7.67 -3.99
C GLY A 33 24.57 -6.88 -5.06
N GLY A 34 23.97 -5.87 -5.67
CA GLY A 34 24.49 -5.16 -6.85
C GLY A 34 23.88 -5.68 -8.15
N VAL A 35 24.55 -5.43 -9.29
CA VAL A 35 24.02 -5.76 -10.62
C VAL A 35 25.15 -6.07 -11.60
N GLY A 36 24.98 -7.13 -12.40
CA GLY A 36 26.01 -7.60 -13.33
C GLY A 36 27.37 -7.78 -12.66
N ASN A 37 28.39 -7.14 -13.21
CA ASN A 37 29.77 -7.21 -12.70
C ASN A 37 30.04 -6.31 -11.48
N TYR A 38 29.09 -5.45 -11.08
CA TYR A 38 29.26 -4.54 -9.96
C TYR A 38 28.62 -5.14 -8.70
N ASN A 39 29.42 -5.32 -7.64
CA ASN A 39 28.85 -5.50 -6.30
C ASN A 39 28.25 -4.18 -5.78
N SER A 40 27.56 -4.22 -4.63
CA SER A 40 26.89 -3.04 -4.06
C SER A 40 27.81 -1.83 -3.91
N THR A 41 28.99 -1.99 -3.30
CA THR A 41 29.95 -0.89 -3.09
C THR A 41 30.47 -0.31 -4.41
N GLN A 42 30.76 -1.16 -5.40
CA GLN A 42 31.23 -0.71 -6.71
C GLN A 42 30.10 -0.02 -7.49
N LEU A 43 28.87 -0.51 -7.36
CA LEU A 43 27.69 0.08 -7.98
C LEU A 43 27.43 1.48 -7.39
N ASP A 44 27.46 1.63 -6.06
CA ASP A 44 27.31 2.92 -5.39
C ASP A 44 28.37 3.93 -5.84
N LYS A 45 29.63 3.47 -5.97
CA LYS A 45 30.72 4.28 -6.49
C LYS A 45 30.48 4.68 -7.95
N PHE A 46 30.00 3.76 -8.79
CA PHE A 46 29.69 4.04 -10.20
C PHE A 46 28.54 5.04 -10.35
N LEU A 47 27.56 4.98 -9.45
CA LEU A 47 26.41 5.87 -9.44
C LEU A 47 26.66 7.23 -8.76
N THR A 48 27.86 7.45 -8.20
CA THR A 48 28.19 8.69 -7.50
C THR A 48 28.07 9.91 -8.43
N GLY A 49 27.33 10.93 -7.97
CA GLY A 49 27.07 12.15 -8.74
C GLY A 49 25.94 12.04 -9.77
N LYS A 50 25.33 10.86 -9.93
CA LYS A 50 24.11 10.68 -10.74
C LYS A 50 22.88 10.86 -9.86
N GLN A 51 21.84 11.47 -10.41
CA GLN A 51 20.56 11.66 -9.73
C GLN A 51 19.53 10.69 -10.31
N LEU A 52 19.60 9.45 -9.85
CA LEU A 52 18.70 8.37 -10.24
C LEU A 52 18.47 7.38 -9.10
N GLY A 53 17.42 6.59 -9.20
CA GLY A 53 17.18 5.40 -8.38
C GLY A 53 16.33 4.41 -9.15
N VAL A 54 16.71 3.12 -9.10
CA VAL A 54 16.01 2.00 -9.75
C VAL A 54 15.95 0.87 -8.74
N GLY A 55 14.76 0.34 -8.50
CA GLY A 55 14.57 -0.84 -7.65
C GLY A 55 13.64 -1.84 -8.32
N PRO A 56 14.02 -3.12 -8.43
CA PRO A 56 13.05 -4.17 -8.71
C PRO A 56 12.13 -4.38 -7.50
N TYR A 57 10.91 -4.84 -7.77
CA TYR A 57 9.99 -5.28 -6.73
C TYR A 57 9.22 -6.53 -7.16
N ILE A 58 8.85 -7.36 -6.18
CA ILE A 58 7.91 -8.46 -6.35
C ILE A 58 6.83 -8.30 -5.28
N GLY A 59 5.68 -7.76 -5.69
CA GLY A 59 4.49 -7.64 -4.86
C GLY A 59 3.68 -8.95 -4.86
N GLU A 60 2.49 -8.94 -4.25
CA GLU A 60 1.65 -10.14 -4.23
C GLU A 60 1.11 -10.52 -5.62
N ARG A 61 0.63 -9.52 -6.35
CA ARG A 61 -0.07 -9.70 -7.63
C ARG A 61 0.67 -9.11 -8.84
N THR A 62 1.74 -8.38 -8.59
CA THR A 62 2.54 -7.74 -9.62
C THR A 62 4.03 -7.84 -9.31
N GLN A 63 4.85 -7.77 -10.34
CA GLN A 63 6.30 -7.58 -10.22
C GLN A 63 6.76 -6.53 -11.25
N GLY A 64 7.91 -5.92 -11.02
CA GLY A 64 8.49 -5.01 -12.00
C GLY A 64 9.54 -4.09 -11.37
N PHE A 65 9.57 -2.83 -11.82
CA PHE A 65 10.55 -1.84 -11.39
C PHE A 65 9.88 -0.53 -10.99
N ASN A 66 10.47 0.18 -10.04
CA ASN A 66 10.12 1.55 -9.73
C ASN A 66 11.38 2.41 -9.68
N GLY A 67 11.25 3.68 -10.02
CA GLY A 67 12.39 4.56 -9.95
C GLY A 67 12.15 5.96 -10.44
N SER A 68 13.24 6.73 -10.42
CA SER A 68 13.28 8.06 -10.98
C SER A 68 14.68 8.39 -11.49
N ALA A 69 14.78 9.36 -12.39
CA ALA A 69 16.04 9.88 -12.88
C ALA A 69 15.92 11.35 -13.29
N THR A 70 17.03 12.06 -13.40
CA THR A 70 17.10 13.26 -14.24
C THR A 70 17.11 12.87 -15.72
N PRO A 71 16.74 13.78 -16.65
CA PRO A 71 16.86 13.49 -18.10
C PRO A 71 18.28 13.06 -18.50
N LYS A 72 19.31 13.66 -17.89
CA LYS A 72 20.73 13.33 -18.12
C LYS A 72 21.09 11.92 -17.66
N ASP A 73 20.48 11.46 -16.57
CA ASP A 73 20.80 10.18 -15.94
C ASP A 73 19.83 9.04 -16.32
N LEU A 74 18.84 9.32 -17.19
CA LEU A 74 17.84 8.35 -17.61
C LEU A 74 18.47 7.13 -18.31
N GLU A 75 19.47 7.33 -19.17
CA GLU A 75 20.15 6.21 -19.82
C GLU A 75 20.78 5.27 -18.78
N THR A 76 21.42 5.81 -17.73
CA THR A 76 21.96 4.96 -16.66
C THR A 76 20.87 4.25 -15.88
N ALA A 77 19.72 4.88 -15.65
CA ALA A 77 18.58 4.20 -15.03
C ALA A 77 18.07 3.03 -15.89
N LEU A 78 17.98 3.20 -17.21
CA LEU A 78 17.59 2.14 -18.15
C LEU A 78 18.63 1.00 -18.21
N GLN A 79 19.92 1.32 -18.14
CA GLN A 79 20.99 0.32 -18.01
C GLN A 79 20.84 -0.52 -16.74
N LEU A 80 20.46 0.09 -15.61
CA LEU A 80 20.21 -0.64 -14.36
C LEU A 80 18.99 -1.55 -14.47
N ILE A 81 17.90 -1.07 -15.08
CA ILE A 81 16.71 -1.92 -15.35
C ILE A 81 17.13 -3.14 -16.17
N TYR A 82 17.85 -2.92 -17.27
CA TYR A 82 18.36 -3.99 -18.12
C TYR A 82 19.22 -4.97 -17.32
N GLY A 83 20.22 -4.48 -16.59
CA GLY A 83 21.11 -5.31 -15.78
C GLY A 83 20.39 -6.09 -14.69
N TYR A 84 19.43 -5.49 -13.99
CA TYR A 84 18.64 -6.19 -12.98
C TYR A 84 17.73 -7.27 -13.59
N PHE A 85 17.35 -7.12 -14.85
CA PHE A 85 16.54 -8.11 -15.57
C PHE A 85 17.41 -9.27 -16.08
N THR A 86 18.54 -8.97 -16.71
CA THR A 86 19.34 -9.96 -17.44
C THR A 86 20.50 -10.55 -16.63
N GLU A 87 21.03 -9.79 -15.68
CA GLU A 87 22.23 -10.14 -14.90
C GLU A 87 22.05 -9.90 -13.39
N PRO A 88 21.02 -10.49 -12.75
CA PRO A 88 20.84 -10.38 -11.31
C PRO A 88 21.99 -11.05 -10.57
N ARG A 89 22.54 -10.33 -9.59
CA ARG A 89 23.70 -10.77 -8.82
C ARG A 89 23.29 -11.49 -7.54
N LYS A 90 23.95 -12.61 -7.26
CA LYS A 90 23.90 -13.32 -5.96
C LYS A 90 25.08 -12.86 -5.12
N ASP A 91 24.83 -12.32 -3.93
CA ASP A 91 25.88 -11.93 -2.99
C ASP A 91 25.61 -12.53 -1.61
N GLU A 92 26.37 -13.58 -1.26
CA GLU A 92 26.15 -14.35 -0.03
C GLU A 92 26.55 -13.57 1.23
N GLU A 93 27.56 -12.72 1.13
CA GLU A 93 28.05 -11.95 2.27
C GLU A 93 27.06 -10.86 2.64
N ILE A 94 26.59 -10.10 1.64
CA ILE A 94 25.53 -9.10 1.85
C ILE A 94 24.27 -9.76 2.39
N PHE A 95 23.85 -10.91 1.83
CA PHE A 95 22.66 -11.61 2.31
C PHE A 95 22.80 -12.05 3.77
N LYS A 96 23.95 -12.61 4.19
CA LYS A 96 24.22 -12.95 5.59
C LYS A 96 24.08 -11.72 6.50
N GLY A 97 24.62 -10.58 6.07
CA GLY A 97 24.46 -9.30 6.77
C GLY A 97 22.99 -8.87 6.89
N LEU A 98 22.20 -8.97 5.81
CA LEU A 98 20.77 -8.66 5.83
C LEU A 98 19.99 -9.54 6.82
N ILE A 99 20.24 -10.85 6.81
CA ILE A 99 19.59 -11.79 7.73
C ILE A 99 20.00 -11.51 9.18
N ALA A 100 21.28 -11.23 9.44
CA ALA A 100 21.76 -10.87 10.77
C ALA A 100 21.10 -9.58 11.27
N ASN A 101 21.03 -8.54 10.42
CA ASN A 101 20.37 -7.28 10.75
C ASN A 101 18.86 -7.45 10.99
N ALA A 102 18.19 -8.28 10.18
CA ALA A 102 16.78 -8.58 10.37
C ALA A 102 16.53 -9.28 11.71
N LYS A 103 17.37 -10.25 12.10
CA LYS A 103 17.29 -10.93 13.42
C LYS A 103 17.54 -9.95 14.55
N SER A 104 18.58 -9.12 14.44
CA SER A 104 18.89 -8.09 15.44
C SER A 104 17.77 -7.06 15.57
N GLY A 105 17.11 -6.68 14.47
CA GLY A 105 15.97 -5.77 14.48
C GLY A 105 14.69 -6.35 15.12
N LEU A 106 14.64 -7.67 15.35
CA LEU A 106 13.59 -8.30 16.15
C LEU A 106 13.93 -8.35 17.64
N ALA A 107 15.19 -8.07 18.03
CA ALA A 107 15.54 -7.93 19.43
C ALA A 107 14.69 -6.81 20.05
N ASN A 108 14.10 -7.08 21.21
CA ASN A 108 13.22 -6.17 21.95
C ASN A 108 11.93 -5.75 21.20
N ARG A 109 11.61 -6.32 20.03
CA ARG A 109 10.35 -6.02 19.34
C ARG A 109 9.13 -6.40 20.19
N GLY A 110 9.24 -7.50 20.93
CA GLY A 110 8.20 -7.95 21.87
C GLY A 110 7.99 -7.01 23.06
N ASP A 111 8.96 -6.13 23.34
CA ASP A 111 8.90 -5.15 24.42
C ASP A 111 8.30 -3.82 23.97
N ASP A 112 8.25 -3.55 22.65
CA ASP A 112 7.59 -2.37 22.09
C ASP A 112 6.07 -2.60 21.97
N PRO A 113 5.24 -1.91 22.77
CA PRO A 113 3.79 -2.12 22.78
C PRO A 113 3.14 -1.82 21.43
N ASN A 114 3.68 -0.86 20.67
CA ASN A 114 3.14 -0.50 19.35
C ASN A 114 3.43 -1.58 18.32
N LYS A 115 4.59 -2.26 18.40
CA LYS A 115 4.91 -3.38 17.51
C LYS A 115 4.04 -4.60 17.81
N VAL A 116 3.89 -4.96 19.09
CA VAL A 116 3.01 -6.06 19.50
C VAL A 116 1.57 -5.81 19.09
N PHE A 117 1.09 -4.57 19.25
CA PHE A 117 -0.25 -4.19 18.80
C PHE A 117 -0.38 -4.25 17.28
N SER A 118 0.57 -3.70 16.53
CA SER A 118 0.58 -3.78 15.06
C SER A 118 0.60 -5.22 14.54
N ASP A 119 1.42 -6.10 15.14
CA ASP A 119 1.47 -7.52 14.79
C ASP A 119 0.12 -8.22 15.08
N THR A 120 -0.53 -7.83 16.19
CA THR A 120 -1.87 -8.32 16.54
C THR A 120 -2.94 -7.82 15.55
N VAL A 121 -2.91 -6.54 15.17
CA VAL A 121 -3.82 -5.95 14.19
C VAL A 121 -3.67 -6.70 12.86
N ASN A 122 -2.45 -6.83 12.36
CA ASN A 122 -2.18 -7.53 11.11
C ASN A 122 -2.65 -9.00 11.15
N ALA A 123 -2.41 -9.70 12.27
CA ALA A 123 -2.86 -11.07 12.44
C ALA A 123 -4.40 -11.18 12.43
N VAL A 124 -5.11 -10.34 13.18
CA VAL A 124 -6.59 -10.39 13.22
C VAL A 124 -7.19 -10.01 11.86
N LEU A 125 -6.73 -8.90 11.26
CA LEU A 125 -7.27 -8.39 10.00
C LEU A 125 -6.91 -9.24 8.77
N SER A 126 -6.02 -10.21 8.91
CA SER A 126 -5.70 -11.18 7.85
C SER A 126 -6.24 -12.58 8.13
N ASN A 127 -7.08 -12.73 9.15
CA ASN A 127 -7.53 -14.02 9.65
C ASN A 127 -6.37 -14.98 9.93
N TYR A 128 -5.31 -14.46 10.54
CA TYR A 128 -4.07 -15.13 10.91
C TYR A 128 -3.31 -15.76 9.74
N ASN A 129 -3.52 -15.27 8.51
CA ASN A 129 -2.78 -15.76 7.36
C ASN A 129 -1.27 -15.50 7.50
N ILE A 130 -0.46 -16.54 7.27
CA ILE A 130 0.99 -16.50 7.48
C ILE A 130 1.71 -15.41 6.67
N ARG A 131 1.12 -14.97 5.55
CA ARG A 131 1.68 -13.96 4.64
C ARG A 131 1.45 -12.53 5.11
N ARG A 132 0.69 -12.35 6.20
CA ARG A 132 0.30 -11.04 6.74
C ARG A 132 0.58 -10.90 8.23
N THR A 133 0.83 -11.99 8.94
CA THR A 133 1.29 -11.91 10.34
C THR A 133 2.66 -11.24 10.45
N GLY A 134 2.96 -10.70 11.63
CA GLY A 134 4.24 -10.01 11.89
C GLY A 134 5.49 -10.85 11.63
N PRO A 135 6.68 -10.22 11.59
CA PRO A 135 7.94 -10.92 11.43
C PRO A 135 8.26 -11.77 12.67
N SER A 136 8.96 -12.89 12.47
CA SER A 136 9.46 -13.74 13.54
C SER A 136 10.82 -14.31 13.18
N LEU A 137 11.58 -14.78 14.18
CA LEU A 137 12.84 -15.48 13.93
C LEU A 137 12.62 -16.71 13.04
N GLU A 138 11.51 -17.42 13.22
CA GLU A 138 11.12 -18.56 12.39
C GLU A 138 10.95 -18.14 10.92
N LYS A 139 10.20 -17.06 10.64
CA LYS A 139 10.01 -16.56 9.27
C LYS A 139 11.33 -16.09 8.65
N ILE A 140 12.19 -15.42 9.41
CA ILE A 140 13.51 -15.00 8.92
C ILE A 140 14.37 -16.22 8.58
N ASN A 141 14.32 -17.28 9.39
CA ASN A 141 15.05 -18.52 9.15
C ASN A 141 14.51 -19.31 7.93
N GLN A 142 13.31 -18.99 7.43
CA GLN A 142 12.76 -19.58 6.19
C GLN A 142 13.28 -18.88 4.92
N ILE A 143 13.98 -17.75 5.04
CA ILE A 143 14.52 -17.03 3.89
C ILE A 143 15.79 -17.75 3.40
N ASP A 144 15.73 -18.27 2.19
CA ASP A 144 16.82 -18.97 1.52
C ASP A 144 17.27 -18.19 0.29
N LEU A 145 18.58 -17.91 0.20
CA LEU A 145 19.13 -17.06 -0.86
C LEU A 145 19.04 -17.72 -2.25
N ASP A 146 19.25 -19.03 -2.35
CA ASP A 146 19.20 -19.73 -3.63
C ASP A 146 17.77 -19.78 -4.16
N LYS A 147 16.79 -20.04 -3.29
CA LYS A 147 15.37 -19.92 -3.62
C LYS A 147 15.02 -18.50 -4.01
N ALA A 148 15.43 -17.50 -3.24
CA ALA A 148 15.16 -16.09 -3.52
C ALA A 148 15.70 -15.68 -4.90
N LEU A 149 16.94 -16.05 -5.24
CA LEU A 149 17.53 -15.77 -6.56
C LEU A 149 16.81 -16.51 -7.68
N ARG A 150 16.46 -17.79 -7.48
CA ARG A 150 15.69 -18.58 -8.46
C ARG A 150 14.34 -17.91 -8.74
N ILE A 151 13.61 -17.56 -7.69
CA ILE A 151 12.31 -16.88 -7.77
C ILE A 151 12.46 -15.55 -8.52
N TYR A 152 13.47 -14.75 -8.17
CA TYR A 152 13.74 -13.50 -8.88
C TYR A 152 13.93 -13.74 -10.39
N LYS A 153 14.82 -14.67 -10.76
CA LYS A 153 15.06 -15.02 -12.16
C LYS A 153 13.78 -15.49 -12.85
N GLU A 154 12.95 -16.30 -12.19
CA GLU A 154 11.66 -16.75 -12.72
C GLU A 154 10.63 -15.62 -12.92
N ARG A 155 10.70 -14.53 -12.15
CA ARG A 155 9.81 -13.35 -12.28
C ARG A 155 10.31 -12.34 -13.32
N PHE A 156 11.61 -12.26 -13.54
CA PHE A 156 12.25 -11.33 -14.48
C PHE A 156 12.89 -12.06 -15.67
N ALA A 157 12.39 -13.25 -16.05
CA ALA A 157 12.86 -13.99 -17.23
C ALA A 157 12.17 -13.59 -18.53
N ASP A 158 11.03 -12.89 -18.46
CA ASP A 158 10.19 -12.57 -19.62
C ASP A 158 9.52 -11.21 -19.47
N ALA A 159 9.81 -10.31 -20.41
CA ALA A 159 9.30 -8.96 -20.47
C ALA A 159 7.99 -8.83 -21.27
N SER A 160 7.46 -9.91 -21.87
CA SER A 160 6.25 -9.87 -22.70
C SER A 160 5.01 -9.32 -21.99
N GLY A 161 4.92 -9.49 -20.67
CA GLY A 161 3.83 -8.97 -19.85
C GLY A 161 4.13 -7.63 -19.15
N LEU A 162 5.32 -7.05 -19.32
CA LEU A 162 5.70 -5.81 -18.65
C LEU A 162 5.17 -4.58 -19.39
N THR A 163 4.46 -3.73 -18.65
CA THR A 163 4.08 -2.39 -19.09
C THR A 163 4.98 -1.38 -18.39
N PHE A 164 5.60 -0.48 -19.16
CA PHE A 164 6.43 0.61 -18.64
C PHE A 164 5.71 1.96 -18.78
N THR A 165 5.70 2.71 -17.68
CA THR A 165 5.13 4.06 -17.59
C THR A 165 6.23 5.03 -17.25
N PHE A 166 6.43 6.06 -18.08
CA PHE A 166 7.38 7.15 -17.83
C PHE A 166 6.63 8.48 -17.77
N VAL A 167 6.89 9.29 -16.73
CA VAL A 167 6.26 10.58 -16.52
C VAL A 167 7.29 11.63 -16.15
N GLY A 168 7.37 12.72 -16.91
CA GLY A 168 8.17 13.88 -16.56
C GLY A 168 8.62 14.66 -17.78
N SER A 169 9.76 15.35 -17.63
CA SER A 169 10.37 16.11 -18.73
C SER A 169 11.02 15.14 -19.73
N ILE A 170 10.25 14.72 -20.72
CA ILE A 170 10.65 13.73 -21.73
C ILE A 170 10.66 14.39 -23.10
N ASP A 171 11.76 14.21 -23.83
CA ASP A 171 11.83 14.45 -25.26
C ASP A 171 11.71 13.10 -25.98
N GLU A 172 10.65 12.95 -26.78
CA GLU A 172 10.32 11.71 -27.49
C GLU A 172 11.45 11.27 -28.43
N ALA A 173 12.07 12.22 -29.14
CA ALA A 173 13.15 11.92 -30.08
C ALA A 173 14.39 11.35 -29.38
N THR A 174 14.63 11.79 -28.14
CA THR A 174 15.77 11.35 -27.34
C THR A 174 15.50 10.06 -26.57
N ILE A 175 14.30 9.89 -25.99
CA ILE A 175 13.98 8.70 -25.18
C ILE A 175 13.75 7.45 -26.03
N LYS A 176 13.17 7.59 -27.24
CA LYS A 176 12.78 6.43 -28.05
C LYS A 176 13.96 5.50 -28.37
N PRO A 177 15.12 5.98 -28.85
CA PRO A 177 16.27 5.10 -29.08
C PRO A 177 16.79 4.42 -27.80
N LEU A 178 16.68 5.10 -26.64
CA LEU A 178 17.06 4.51 -25.36
C LEU A 178 16.10 3.38 -24.95
N LEU A 179 14.80 3.56 -25.16
CA LEU A 179 13.80 2.52 -24.90
C LEU A 179 14.00 1.33 -25.83
N GLU A 180 14.23 1.55 -27.13
CA GLU A 180 14.55 0.48 -28.08
C GLU A 180 15.79 -0.31 -27.63
N LYS A 181 16.83 0.40 -27.18
CA LYS A 181 18.10 -0.19 -26.75
C LYS A 181 18.04 -0.98 -25.44
N TYR A 182 17.28 -0.53 -24.44
CA TYR A 182 17.31 -1.12 -23.08
C TYR A 182 16.01 -1.78 -22.64
N VAL A 183 14.87 -1.36 -23.18
CA VAL A 183 13.55 -1.97 -22.85
C VAL A 183 13.13 -2.91 -23.97
N GLY A 184 13.23 -2.48 -25.23
CA GLY A 184 12.90 -3.28 -26.40
C GLY A 184 13.84 -4.48 -26.63
N SER A 185 15.00 -4.48 -25.98
CA SER A 185 15.97 -5.57 -26.01
C SER A 185 15.83 -6.58 -24.86
N LEU A 186 14.90 -6.37 -23.92
CA LEU A 186 14.69 -7.31 -22.83
C LEU A 186 14.19 -8.67 -23.36
N PRO A 187 14.62 -9.79 -22.75
CA PRO A 187 14.12 -11.12 -23.10
C PRO A 187 12.60 -11.17 -23.09
N SER A 188 11.99 -11.62 -24.18
CA SER A 188 10.53 -11.76 -24.33
C SER A 188 10.21 -13.12 -24.94
N ASN A 189 9.66 -14.02 -24.12
CA ASN A 189 9.36 -15.40 -24.52
C ASN A 189 7.86 -15.64 -24.74
N GLY A 190 7.04 -14.58 -24.69
CA GLY A 190 5.60 -14.66 -24.91
C GLY A 190 4.82 -15.28 -23.74
N ARG A 191 5.44 -15.42 -22.56
CA ARG A 191 4.78 -15.96 -21.37
C ARG A 191 3.69 -15.01 -20.91
N GLN A 192 2.49 -15.57 -20.77
CA GLN A 192 1.36 -14.91 -20.11
C GLN A 192 1.28 -15.41 -18.67
N GLU A 193 1.24 -14.49 -17.71
CA GLU A 193 1.07 -14.80 -16.30
C GLU A 193 -0.14 -14.05 -15.74
N GLU A 194 -0.87 -14.72 -14.86
CA GLU A 194 -1.93 -14.11 -14.07
C GLU A 194 -1.61 -14.31 -12.60
N ALA A 195 -1.90 -13.31 -11.76
CA ALA A 195 -1.77 -13.46 -10.32
C ALA A 195 -2.85 -14.39 -9.76
N ARG A 196 -2.53 -15.13 -8.70
CA ARG A 196 -3.50 -15.97 -8.00
C ARG A 196 -4.20 -15.18 -6.90
N ASP A 197 -5.53 -15.33 -6.79
CA ASP A 197 -6.26 -14.87 -5.61
C ASP A 197 -5.96 -15.82 -4.42
N LEU A 198 -5.39 -15.27 -3.34
CA LEU A 198 -5.04 -16.03 -2.15
C LEU A 198 -6.18 -16.12 -1.13
N GLY A 199 -7.31 -15.44 -1.36
CA GLY A 199 -8.44 -15.46 -0.43
C GLY A 199 -8.14 -14.79 0.93
N ILE A 200 -7.17 -13.88 0.99
CA ILE A 200 -6.74 -13.21 2.23
C ILE A 200 -7.54 -11.93 2.43
N HIS A 201 -8.57 -12.03 3.27
CA HIS A 201 -9.55 -10.96 3.47
C HIS A 201 -9.66 -10.63 4.97
N ILE A 202 -10.11 -9.41 5.28
CA ILE A 202 -10.54 -9.09 6.65
C ILE A 202 -11.72 -10.02 7.01
N PRO A 203 -11.66 -10.74 8.14
CA PRO A 203 -12.70 -11.70 8.52
C PRO A 203 -14.03 -11.00 8.77
N GLU A 204 -15.12 -11.70 8.47
CA GLU A 204 -16.49 -11.23 8.67
C GLU A 204 -16.92 -11.34 10.14
N GLY A 205 -17.98 -10.61 10.49
CA GLY A 205 -18.59 -10.62 11.82
C GLY A 205 -18.03 -9.59 12.78
N LYS A 206 -18.33 -9.80 14.07
CA LYS A 206 -17.97 -8.90 15.17
C LYS A 206 -16.82 -9.49 15.98
N ILE A 207 -15.65 -8.89 15.88
CA ILE A 207 -14.44 -9.34 16.59
C ILE A 207 -13.98 -8.24 17.53
N SER A 208 -13.63 -8.59 18.77
CA SER A 208 -13.01 -7.67 19.71
C SER A 208 -11.75 -8.28 20.31
N LYS A 209 -10.65 -7.52 20.29
CA LYS A 209 -9.38 -7.94 20.90
C LYS A 209 -8.72 -6.77 21.61
N THR A 210 -8.32 -6.98 22.86
CA THR A 210 -7.53 -6.03 23.63
C THR A 210 -6.15 -6.62 23.93
N VAL A 211 -5.11 -5.85 23.65
CA VAL A 211 -3.71 -6.15 23.97
C VAL A 211 -3.33 -5.34 25.20
N TYR A 212 -2.95 -6.01 26.28
CA TYR A 212 -2.44 -5.37 27.50
C TYR A 212 -0.91 -5.37 27.45
N LYS A 213 -0.33 -4.31 26.89
CA LYS A 213 1.12 -4.16 26.73
C LYS A 213 1.60 -2.71 26.83
N GLY A 214 0.70 -1.73 26.88
CA GLY A 214 1.07 -0.32 26.95
C GLY A 214 1.84 -0.01 28.25
N THR A 215 2.90 0.77 28.14
CA THR A 215 3.68 1.24 29.30
C THR A 215 3.25 2.63 29.76
N GLU A 216 2.66 3.42 28.87
CA GLU A 216 2.09 4.73 29.15
C GLU A 216 0.63 4.62 29.60
N GLN A 217 0.13 5.61 30.34
CA GLN A 217 -1.31 5.74 30.67
C GLN A 217 -2.13 6.23 29.47
N LYS A 218 -2.03 5.47 28.37
CA LYS A 218 -2.62 5.73 27.07
C LYS A 218 -3.14 4.44 26.47
N SER A 219 -4.27 4.52 25.79
CA SER A 219 -4.82 3.45 24.99
C SER A 219 -4.94 3.88 23.53
N THR A 220 -4.73 2.94 22.62
CA THR A 220 -4.92 3.12 21.18
C THR A 220 -6.08 2.25 20.73
N VAL A 221 -7.03 2.82 20.01
CA VAL A 221 -8.26 2.16 19.58
C VAL A 221 -8.34 2.15 18.07
N TYR A 222 -8.61 1.00 17.48
CA TYR A 222 -8.88 0.79 16.06
C TYR A 222 -10.29 0.19 15.93
N MET A 223 -11.10 0.79 15.07
CA MET A 223 -12.45 0.38 14.73
C MET A 223 -12.51 0.15 13.22
N VAL A 224 -12.64 -1.11 12.82
CA VAL A 224 -12.51 -1.52 11.42
C VAL A 224 -13.86 -2.00 10.89
N PHE A 225 -14.34 -1.34 9.85
CA PHE A 225 -15.47 -1.77 9.03
C PHE A 225 -14.93 -2.33 7.73
N SER A 226 -15.49 -3.43 7.23
CA SER A 226 -14.99 -4.02 5.98
C SER A 226 -16.04 -4.90 5.30
N GLY A 227 -15.83 -5.17 4.01
CA GLY A 227 -16.71 -6.07 3.28
C GLY A 227 -16.53 -5.99 1.76
N PRO A 228 -17.41 -6.68 1.01
CA PRO A 228 -17.56 -6.47 -0.42
C PRO A 228 -17.88 -5.02 -0.74
N PHE A 229 -17.41 -4.54 -1.89
CA PHE A 229 -17.60 -3.16 -2.32
C PHE A 229 -18.07 -3.13 -3.78
N ASP A 230 -19.12 -2.34 -4.05
CA ASP A 230 -19.55 -2.09 -5.43
C ASP A 230 -18.61 -1.07 -6.07
N TYR A 231 -17.45 -1.53 -6.52
CA TYR A 231 -16.42 -0.67 -7.05
C TYR A 231 -16.88 0.07 -8.30
N SER A 232 -16.81 1.39 -8.26
CA SER A 232 -16.88 2.29 -9.40
C SER A 232 -16.18 3.59 -9.01
N TYR A 233 -15.69 4.36 -9.98
CA TYR A 233 -15.06 5.66 -9.70
C TYR A 233 -15.98 6.57 -8.86
N GLU A 234 -17.27 6.57 -9.15
CA GLU A 234 -18.26 7.33 -8.39
C GLU A 234 -18.38 6.85 -6.93
N ASN A 235 -18.48 5.55 -6.70
CA ASN A 235 -18.58 5.00 -5.34
C ASN A 235 -17.28 5.19 -4.57
N ASP A 236 -16.13 5.16 -5.25
CA ASP A 236 -14.82 5.43 -4.65
C ASP A 236 -14.72 6.89 -4.15
N VAL A 237 -15.10 7.87 -5.00
CA VAL A 237 -15.17 9.29 -4.62
C VAL A 237 -16.15 9.51 -3.46
N LYS A 238 -17.32 8.85 -3.46
CA LYS A 238 -18.27 8.93 -2.34
C LYS A 238 -17.72 8.29 -1.06
N MET A 239 -16.94 7.22 -1.17
CA MET A 239 -16.32 6.57 -0.02
C MET A 239 -15.23 7.45 0.60
N GLU A 240 -14.42 8.13 -0.22
CA GLU A 240 -13.46 9.13 0.26
C GLU A 240 -14.16 10.32 0.93
N ALA A 241 -15.24 10.83 0.32
CA ALA A 241 -16.07 11.88 0.90
C ALA A 241 -16.66 11.47 2.26
N LEU A 242 -17.14 10.22 2.38
CA LEU A 242 -17.64 9.70 3.65
C LEU A 242 -16.53 9.60 4.70
N LYS A 243 -15.34 9.12 4.33
CA LYS A 243 -14.16 9.08 5.20
C LYS A 243 -13.82 10.46 5.73
N GLU A 244 -13.70 11.46 4.86
CA GLU A 244 -13.32 12.82 5.25
C GLU A 244 -14.38 13.50 6.13
N THR A 245 -15.66 13.36 5.77
CA THR A 245 -16.74 13.93 6.57
C THR A 245 -16.87 13.25 7.94
N LEU A 246 -16.58 11.96 8.05
CA LEU A 246 -16.47 11.27 9.34
C LEU A 246 -15.26 11.74 10.12
N GLU A 247 -14.09 11.94 9.49
CA GLU A 247 -12.89 12.44 10.15
C GLU A 247 -13.12 13.82 10.78
N ILE A 248 -13.79 14.73 10.06
CA ILE A 248 -14.24 16.03 10.60
C ILE A 248 -15.12 15.82 11.85
N ARG A 249 -16.11 14.92 11.78
CA ARG A 249 -17.00 14.65 12.93
C ARG A 249 -16.28 13.99 14.10
N MET A 250 -15.31 13.12 13.85
CA MET A 250 -14.48 12.53 14.91
C MET A 250 -13.64 13.59 15.60
N LEU A 251 -13.07 14.53 14.84
CA LEU A 251 -12.33 15.66 15.39
C LEU A 251 -13.23 16.53 16.27
N GLU A 252 -14.33 17.04 15.72
CA GLU A 252 -15.26 17.92 16.43
C GLU A 252 -15.78 17.24 17.73
N ARG A 253 -16.27 16.01 17.63
CA ARG A 253 -16.87 15.34 18.78
C ARG A 253 -15.84 14.81 19.78
N LEU A 254 -14.91 13.96 19.33
CA LEU A 254 -14.05 13.24 20.27
C LEU A 254 -12.97 14.14 20.86
N ARG A 255 -12.47 15.11 20.08
CA ARG A 255 -11.38 16.01 20.50
C ARG A 255 -11.91 17.32 21.07
N GLU A 256 -12.84 17.99 20.40
CA GLU A 256 -13.24 19.35 20.80
C GLU A 256 -14.35 19.32 21.86
N GLU A 257 -15.44 18.59 21.61
CA GLU A 257 -16.57 18.50 22.56
C GLU A 257 -16.23 17.65 23.78
N GLU A 258 -15.62 16.47 23.58
CA GLU A 258 -15.38 15.49 24.65
C GLU A 258 -13.97 15.53 25.24
N SER A 259 -13.04 16.31 24.65
CA SER A 259 -11.64 16.43 25.09
C SER A 259 -10.95 15.08 25.38
N GLY A 260 -11.34 14.03 24.64
CA GLY A 260 -11.02 12.65 24.98
C GLY A 260 -9.91 12.02 24.15
N VAL A 261 -9.57 12.62 23.00
CA VAL A 261 -8.56 12.11 22.06
C VAL A 261 -7.57 13.19 21.64
N TYR A 262 -6.36 12.80 21.26
CA TYR A 262 -5.36 13.73 20.71
C TYR A 262 -5.57 14.01 19.22
N THR A 263 -5.62 12.94 18.42
CA THR A 263 -5.75 13.02 16.96
C THR A 263 -6.53 11.79 16.50
N PRO A 264 -7.85 11.89 16.33
CA PRO A 264 -8.59 10.84 15.65
C PRO A 264 -8.23 10.85 14.17
N SER A 265 -8.27 9.69 13.53
CA SER A 265 -8.08 9.56 12.09
C SER A 265 -9.05 8.55 11.52
N VAL A 266 -9.51 8.80 10.30
CA VAL A 266 -10.31 7.86 9.52
C VAL A 266 -9.57 7.55 8.24
N GLN A 267 -9.33 6.28 7.98
CA GLN A 267 -8.69 5.82 6.76
C GLN A 267 -9.64 4.93 5.99
N VAL A 268 -9.61 5.01 4.66
CA VAL A 268 -10.34 4.09 3.81
C VAL A 268 -9.42 3.49 2.76
N SER A 269 -9.68 2.23 2.44
CA SER A 269 -9.04 1.53 1.34
C SER A 269 -10.13 0.80 0.57
N THR A 270 -10.12 0.97 -0.74
CA THR A 270 -10.96 0.23 -1.69
C THR A 270 -10.05 -0.54 -2.63
N SER A 271 -10.55 -1.64 -3.16
CA SER A 271 -9.86 -2.44 -4.15
C SER A 271 -10.86 -2.95 -5.16
N LYS A 272 -10.46 -3.04 -6.44
CA LYS A 272 -11.26 -3.64 -7.51
C LYS A 272 -10.97 -5.13 -7.67
N TYR A 273 -9.69 -5.49 -7.60
CA TYR A 273 -9.18 -6.85 -7.81
C TYR A 273 -8.37 -7.36 -6.60
N PRO A 274 -8.31 -8.68 -6.36
CA PRO A 274 -8.94 -9.76 -7.14
C PRO A 274 -10.46 -9.83 -6.97
N GLN A 275 -10.96 -9.31 -5.86
CA GLN A 275 -12.38 -9.12 -5.59
C GLN A 275 -12.59 -7.69 -5.10
N SER A 276 -13.72 -7.08 -5.47
CA SER A 276 -13.99 -5.71 -5.05
C SER A 276 -14.35 -5.65 -3.58
N ARG A 277 -13.52 -4.98 -2.77
CA ARG A 277 -13.67 -4.90 -1.30
C ARG A 277 -13.28 -3.54 -0.78
N PHE A 278 -13.79 -3.19 0.40
CA PHE A 278 -13.39 -1.99 1.14
C PHE A 278 -12.98 -2.32 2.59
N SER A 279 -12.21 -1.42 3.18
CA SER A 279 -12.02 -1.34 4.62
C SER A 279 -11.98 0.13 5.05
N MET A 280 -12.71 0.48 6.10
CA MET A 280 -12.64 1.79 6.75
C MET A 280 -12.17 1.60 8.20
N VAL A 281 -11.13 2.33 8.58
CA VAL A 281 -10.51 2.25 9.91
C VAL A 281 -10.63 3.61 10.60
N ILE A 282 -11.41 3.67 11.68
CA ILE A 282 -11.41 4.81 12.60
C ILE A 282 -10.41 4.49 13.71
N SER A 283 -9.45 5.37 13.95
CA SER A 283 -8.42 5.17 14.97
C SER A 283 -8.22 6.42 15.84
N PHE A 284 -7.92 6.22 17.12
CA PHE A 284 -7.59 7.31 18.03
C PHE A 284 -6.80 6.82 19.24
N GLY A 285 -6.02 7.72 19.83
CA GLY A 285 -5.40 7.55 21.15
C GLY A 285 -6.18 8.29 22.23
N CYS A 286 -6.39 7.67 23.39
CA CYS A 286 -7.13 8.24 24.52
C CYS A 286 -6.62 7.74 25.88
N ALA A 287 -7.12 8.32 26.98
CA ALA A 287 -6.88 7.79 28.32
C ALA A 287 -7.61 6.44 28.52
N PRO A 288 -7.03 5.47 29.26
CA PRO A 288 -7.60 4.12 29.41
C PRO A 288 -9.05 4.10 29.93
N GLY A 289 -9.40 5.00 30.86
CA GLY A 289 -10.75 5.11 31.40
C GLY A 289 -11.80 5.65 30.41
N ASN A 290 -11.37 6.23 29.28
CA ASN A 290 -12.24 6.82 28.27
C ASN A 290 -12.52 5.89 27.07
N VAL A 291 -11.87 4.73 26.99
CA VAL A 291 -11.91 3.85 25.80
C VAL A 291 -13.35 3.51 25.39
N GLU A 292 -14.15 2.95 26.29
CA GLU A 292 -15.52 2.52 25.95
C GLU A 292 -16.44 3.70 25.60
N ARG A 293 -16.30 4.81 26.33
CA ARG A 293 -17.08 6.03 26.08
C ARG A 293 -16.80 6.59 24.69
N LEU A 294 -15.53 6.73 24.32
CA LEU A 294 -15.14 7.32 23.03
C LEU A 294 -15.46 6.39 21.85
N ILE A 295 -15.40 5.07 22.04
CA ILE A 295 -15.88 4.11 21.05
C ILE A 295 -17.39 4.27 20.84
N ALA A 296 -18.16 4.39 21.92
CA ALA A 296 -19.61 4.61 21.83
C ALA A 296 -19.92 5.92 21.08
N SER A 297 -19.18 6.99 21.35
CA SER A 297 -19.32 8.26 20.65
C SER A 297 -18.95 8.18 19.16
N ALA A 298 -17.86 7.51 18.81
CA ALA A 298 -17.47 7.30 17.42
C ALA A 298 -18.52 6.46 16.66
N LEU A 299 -19.02 5.38 17.26
CA LEU A 299 -20.09 4.56 16.68
C LEU A 299 -21.40 5.33 16.53
N ASP A 300 -21.69 6.26 17.43
CA ASP A 300 -22.87 7.12 17.32
C ASP A 300 -22.76 8.08 16.13
N GLU A 301 -21.59 8.68 15.88
CA GLU A 301 -21.38 9.49 14.65
C GLU A 301 -21.48 8.64 13.37
N VAL A 302 -20.95 7.41 13.37
CA VAL A 302 -21.13 6.47 12.24
C VAL A 302 -22.60 6.16 12.00
N LYS A 303 -23.37 5.88 13.06
CA LYS A 303 -24.82 5.65 12.97
C LYS A 303 -25.57 6.88 12.46
N LYS A 304 -25.20 8.08 12.91
CA LYS A 304 -25.78 9.34 12.40
C LYS A 304 -25.49 9.53 10.92
N ALA A 305 -24.29 9.20 10.45
CA ALA A 305 -23.95 9.25 9.03
C ALA A 305 -24.85 8.31 8.21
N GLY A 306 -25.08 7.07 8.66
CA GLY A 306 -26.01 6.13 7.98
C GLY A 306 -27.49 6.54 8.06
N LYS A 307 -27.91 7.23 9.14
CA LYS A 307 -29.31 7.63 9.33
C LYS A 307 -29.67 8.94 8.62
N ASN A 308 -28.80 9.93 8.73
CA ASN A 308 -29.05 11.32 8.34
C ASN A 308 -28.16 11.79 7.18
N GLY A 309 -27.02 11.13 6.96
CA GLY A 309 -25.94 11.64 6.12
C GLY A 309 -25.07 12.70 6.82
N PRO A 310 -23.88 13.02 6.29
CA PRO A 310 -23.09 14.15 6.75
C PRO A 310 -23.78 15.50 6.53
N SER A 311 -23.40 16.52 7.29
CA SER A 311 -23.89 17.88 7.06
C SER A 311 -23.45 18.42 5.69
N MET A 312 -24.27 19.28 5.09
CA MET A 312 -23.90 19.94 3.83
C MET A 312 -22.62 20.77 3.98
N GLU A 313 -22.39 21.35 5.16
CA GLU A 313 -21.17 22.07 5.48
C GLU A 313 -19.93 21.18 5.34
N ASN A 314 -19.95 19.99 5.95
CA ASN A 314 -18.81 19.07 5.89
C ASN A 314 -18.59 18.52 4.47
N ILE A 315 -19.67 18.28 3.72
CA ILE A 315 -19.58 17.92 2.29
C ILE A 315 -18.91 19.05 1.50
N ASN A 316 -19.27 20.31 1.76
CA ASN A 316 -18.66 21.45 1.06
C ASN A 316 -17.19 21.63 1.43
N LYS A 317 -16.80 21.39 2.71
CA LYS A 317 -15.39 21.36 3.15
C LYS A 317 -14.60 20.31 2.36
N PHE A 318 -15.12 19.08 2.31
CA PHE A 318 -14.52 18.00 1.51
C PHE A 318 -14.34 18.40 0.04
N LYS A 319 -15.41 18.88 -0.62
CA LYS A 319 -15.35 19.27 -2.04
C LYS A 319 -14.31 20.36 -2.31
N ALA A 320 -14.19 21.34 -1.41
CA ALA A 320 -13.22 22.41 -1.55
C ALA A 320 -11.78 21.91 -1.38
N GLU A 321 -11.54 21.05 -0.39
CA GLU A 321 -10.23 20.45 -0.14
C GLU A 321 -9.81 19.50 -1.26
N ASP A 322 -10.69 18.60 -1.67
CA ASP A 322 -10.43 17.63 -2.74
C ASP A 322 -10.15 18.32 -4.07
N ARG A 323 -10.94 19.36 -4.43
CA ARG A 323 -10.67 20.16 -5.62
C ARG A 323 -9.29 20.81 -5.57
N ARG A 324 -8.93 21.42 -4.43
CA ARG A 324 -7.61 22.07 -4.26
C ARG A 324 -6.47 21.05 -4.34
N SER A 325 -6.61 19.93 -3.64
CA SER A 325 -5.65 18.82 -3.65
C SER A 325 -5.44 18.34 -5.09
N ARG A 326 -6.54 18.13 -5.82
CA ARG A 326 -6.53 17.73 -7.22
C ARG A 326 -5.86 18.75 -8.15
N GLU A 327 -6.18 20.04 -8.03
CA GLU A 327 -5.56 21.11 -8.81
C GLU A 327 -4.04 21.16 -8.62
N THR A 328 -3.56 20.92 -7.40
CA THR A 328 -2.12 20.83 -7.12
C THR A 328 -1.53 19.52 -7.65
N GLY A 329 -2.22 18.39 -7.45
CA GLY A 329 -1.79 17.06 -7.87
C GLY A 329 -1.58 16.97 -9.38
N LEU A 330 -2.53 17.49 -10.18
CA LEU A 330 -2.47 17.52 -11.65
C LEU A 330 -1.20 18.18 -12.22
N LYS A 331 -0.50 19.00 -11.42
CA LYS A 331 0.75 19.67 -11.82
C LYS A 331 2.00 18.85 -11.49
N THR A 332 1.86 17.65 -10.91
CA THR A 332 2.97 16.85 -10.41
C THR A 332 3.15 15.55 -11.18
N ASN A 333 4.40 15.15 -11.41
CA ASN A 333 4.71 13.87 -12.05
C ASN A 333 4.22 12.67 -11.21
N ASN A 334 4.23 12.80 -9.87
CA ASN A 334 3.80 11.72 -8.98
C ASN A 334 2.31 11.40 -9.13
N PHE A 335 1.47 12.43 -9.25
CA PHE A 335 0.04 12.24 -9.53
C PHE A 335 -0.15 11.44 -10.82
N TRP A 336 0.47 11.88 -11.92
CA TRP A 336 0.31 11.24 -13.22
C TRP A 336 0.86 9.82 -13.24
N LEU A 337 2.02 9.56 -12.62
CA LEU A 337 2.56 8.22 -12.55
C LEU A 337 1.63 7.29 -11.76
N ASN A 338 1.14 7.71 -10.59
CA ASN A 338 0.24 6.90 -9.77
C ASN A 338 -1.10 6.67 -10.45
N TYR A 339 -1.68 7.71 -11.05
CA TYR A 339 -2.94 7.64 -11.79
C TYR A 339 -2.83 6.68 -12.97
N LEU A 340 -1.85 6.87 -13.88
CA LEU A 340 -1.70 6.02 -15.07
C LEU A 340 -1.48 4.55 -14.71
N ASN A 341 -0.60 4.27 -13.74
CA ASN A 341 -0.37 2.90 -13.29
C ASN A 341 -1.63 2.31 -12.63
N GLY A 342 -2.33 3.08 -11.80
CA GLY A 342 -3.60 2.67 -11.18
C GLY A 342 -4.65 2.30 -12.23
N GLN A 343 -4.84 3.14 -13.25
CA GLN A 343 -5.77 2.87 -14.35
C GLN A 343 -5.40 1.57 -15.08
N MET A 344 -4.13 1.39 -15.45
CA MET A 344 -3.71 0.20 -16.19
C MET A 344 -3.79 -1.08 -15.35
N ILE A 345 -3.41 -1.04 -14.06
CA ILE A 345 -3.53 -2.18 -13.14
C ILE A 345 -5.01 -2.57 -12.92
N ASN A 346 -5.90 -1.58 -12.85
CA ASN A 346 -7.34 -1.81 -12.64
C ASN A 346 -8.12 -2.01 -13.95
N ASN A 347 -7.45 -2.01 -15.11
CA ASN A 347 -8.08 -2.04 -16.44
C ASN A 347 -9.17 -0.97 -16.57
N GLU A 348 -8.87 0.26 -16.17
CA GLU A 348 -9.75 1.43 -16.23
C GLU A 348 -9.32 2.39 -17.35
N PRO A 349 -10.24 3.20 -17.90
CA PRO A 349 -9.90 4.18 -18.94
C PRO A 349 -8.89 5.22 -18.47
N LEU A 350 -7.86 5.51 -19.28
CA LEU A 350 -6.86 6.54 -18.95
C LEU A 350 -7.45 7.96 -18.92
N ASN A 351 -8.60 8.20 -19.54
CA ASN A 351 -9.26 9.50 -19.58
C ASN A 351 -10.28 9.73 -18.44
N GLN A 352 -10.46 8.78 -17.52
CA GLN A 352 -11.37 8.89 -16.36
C GLN A 352 -11.07 10.10 -15.46
N VAL A 353 -9.84 10.63 -15.50
CA VAL A 353 -9.44 11.91 -14.90
C VAL A 353 -10.37 13.08 -15.26
N ASN A 354 -11.02 13.03 -16.44
CA ASN A 354 -11.96 14.04 -16.90
C ASN A 354 -13.36 13.90 -16.27
N ASP A 355 -13.66 12.75 -15.67
CA ASP A 355 -14.97 12.45 -15.07
C ASP A 355 -15.11 13.00 -13.64
N TYR A 356 -14.06 13.64 -13.12
CA TYR A 356 -14.00 14.17 -11.76
C TYR A 356 -15.18 15.08 -11.42
N ASP A 357 -15.46 16.10 -12.23
CA ASP A 357 -16.54 17.05 -11.94
C ASP A 357 -17.93 16.37 -11.91
N ALA A 358 -18.11 15.34 -12.74
CA ALA A 358 -19.33 14.54 -12.73
C ALA A 358 -19.42 13.66 -11.47
N ALA A 359 -18.32 13.02 -11.06
CA ALA A 359 -18.27 12.18 -9.86
C ALA A 359 -18.46 12.99 -8.58
N ILE A 360 -17.73 14.10 -8.42
CA ILE A 360 -17.83 14.99 -7.25
C ILE A 360 -19.20 15.68 -7.16
N GLY A 361 -19.83 15.96 -8.31
CA GLY A 361 -21.20 16.49 -8.38
C GLY A 361 -22.24 15.54 -7.78
N LYS A 362 -21.99 14.23 -7.81
CA LYS A 362 -22.87 13.20 -7.23
C LYS A 362 -22.68 13.00 -5.72
N VAL A 363 -21.68 13.65 -5.12
CA VAL A 363 -21.50 13.67 -3.66
C VAL A 363 -22.54 14.60 -3.05
N THR A 364 -23.58 13.99 -2.50
CA THR A 364 -24.74 14.63 -1.85
C THR A 364 -25.01 14.00 -0.48
N VAL A 365 -25.75 14.70 0.39
CA VAL A 365 -26.16 14.18 1.71
C VAL A 365 -26.83 12.81 1.58
N SER A 366 -27.79 12.66 0.64
CA SER A 366 -28.47 11.38 0.40
C SER A 366 -27.50 10.30 -0.06
N SER A 367 -26.62 10.60 -1.02
CA SER A 367 -25.69 9.58 -1.53
C SER A 367 -24.72 9.08 -0.46
N LEU A 368 -24.25 9.96 0.43
CA LEU A 368 -23.34 9.57 1.51
C LEU A 368 -24.06 8.87 2.64
N LYS A 369 -25.31 9.25 2.92
CA LYS A 369 -26.19 8.49 3.81
C LYS A 369 -26.34 7.05 3.32
N ASP A 370 -26.63 6.85 2.04
CA ASP A 370 -26.84 5.52 1.46
C ASP A 370 -25.56 4.67 1.50
N ILE A 371 -24.40 5.25 1.16
CA ILE A 371 -23.10 4.58 1.30
C ILE A 371 -22.81 4.22 2.76
N ALA A 372 -23.00 5.15 3.71
CA ALA A 372 -22.77 4.89 5.12
C ALA A 372 -23.70 3.80 5.66
N ALA A 373 -24.99 3.84 5.32
CA ALA A 373 -25.98 2.84 5.73
C ALA A 373 -25.67 1.46 5.16
N LYS A 374 -25.15 1.38 3.93
CA LYS A 374 -24.79 0.13 3.27
C LYS A 374 -23.52 -0.48 3.84
N TYR A 375 -22.45 0.31 3.95
CA TYR A 375 -21.11 -0.20 4.21
C TYR A 375 -20.68 -0.11 5.69
N LEU A 376 -21.30 0.76 6.49
CA LEU A 376 -20.98 0.94 7.92
C LEU A 376 -22.11 0.47 8.84
N ASN A 377 -22.90 -0.51 8.39
CA ASN A 377 -24.06 -1.05 9.12
C ASN A 377 -23.70 -1.79 10.43
N GLY A 378 -22.43 -2.15 10.61
CA GLY A 378 -21.91 -2.82 11.81
C GLY A 378 -22.00 -4.35 11.79
N ASP A 379 -22.39 -4.98 10.67
CA ASP A 379 -22.39 -6.45 10.53
C ASP A 379 -20.95 -7.00 10.59
N ASN A 380 -20.05 -6.34 9.86
CA ASN A 380 -18.62 -6.60 9.87
C ASN A 380 -17.91 -5.46 10.61
N TYR A 381 -17.59 -5.70 11.88
CA TYR A 381 -17.00 -4.70 12.76
C TYR A 381 -15.94 -5.34 13.66
N ILE A 382 -14.69 -4.90 13.52
CA ILE A 382 -13.57 -5.36 14.33
C ILE A 382 -13.08 -4.22 15.20
N ARG A 383 -13.06 -4.45 16.52
CA ARG A 383 -12.52 -3.53 17.51
C ARG A 383 -11.20 -4.07 18.06
N LEU A 384 -10.13 -3.29 17.92
CA LEU A 384 -8.80 -3.63 18.44
C LEU A 384 -8.33 -2.52 19.38
N VAL A 385 -7.86 -2.89 20.57
CA VAL A 385 -7.41 -1.92 21.57
C VAL A 385 -6.04 -2.30 22.11
N LEU A 386 -5.11 -1.35 22.13
CA LEU A 386 -3.92 -1.42 22.98
C LEU A 386 -4.25 -0.70 24.29
N SER A 387 -4.08 -1.38 25.41
CA SER A 387 -4.26 -0.85 26.75
C SER A 387 -2.96 -0.98 27.56
N PRO A 388 -2.79 -0.17 28.62
CA PRO A 388 -1.67 -0.33 29.53
C PRO A 388 -1.60 -1.74 30.12
N GLU A 389 -0.40 -2.20 30.49
CA GLU A 389 -0.24 -3.40 31.31
C GLU A 389 -1.04 -3.25 32.62
N LYS A 390 -1.55 -4.38 33.13
CA LYS A 390 -2.39 -4.41 34.33
C LYS A 390 -1.58 -4.21 35.61
#